data_AF-A0A941VGG1-F1
#
_entry.id   AF-A0A941VGG1-F1
#
_cell.length_a   1.000
_cell.length_b   1.000
_cell.length_c   1.000
_cell.angle_alpha   90.00
_cell.angle_beta   90.00
_cell.angle_gamma   90.00
#
_symmetry.space_group_name_H-M   'P 1'
#
loop_
_entity.id
_entity.type
_entity.pdbx_description
1 polymer ?
#
loop_
_entity_poly.entity_id
_entity_poly.type
_entity_poly.pdbx_seq_one_letter_code
_entity_poly.pdbx_strand_id
1 'polypeptide(L)'
;LQLPSTLAGLDLSRQTNRWAVADCRIPFLDDEETLLHLCAHGAKHAWYRMKWVFDLPNVLESLEWDWPALREKARRYRCERELLLGLAIAEQLSNWAVPATVRPWLDEFDAPGKHFGFIAQAITRPDRWMNTPAGIFKRNRYMARFNDGLDCWAYHLATVATHRRDWEALPLPDVLFPLYFLLSPFTNTWQLARRFVTGLAGNAGASGLAPAERQSAGVPER
;
A
#
# COMPACT_ATOMS: atom_id res chain seq x y z
N LEU A 1 1.16 -4.45 8.42
CA LEU A 1 1.38 -5.77 7.78
C LEU A 1 2.01 -5.55 6.41
N GLN A 2 3.34 -5.72 6.31
CA GLN A 2 4.10 -5.71 5.06
C GLN A 2 3.68 -6.90 4.17
N LEU A 3 4.10 -6.92 2.90
CA LEU A 3 3.99 -8.15 2.10
C LEU A 3 4.79 -9.25 2.83
N PRO A 4 4.29 -10.50 2.95
CA PRO A 4 4.92 -11.52 3.76
C PRO A 4 6.30 -11.97 3.28
N SER A 5 6.70 -11.62 2.05
CA SER A 5 8.04 -11.86 1.50
C SER A 5 8.98 -10.67 1.60
N THR A 6 8.48 -9.44 1.42
CA THR A 6 9.29 -8.21 1.45
C THR A 6 9.71 -7.90 2.90
N LEU A 7 11.01 -7.76 3.12
CA LEU A 7 11.62 -7.60 4.46
C LEU A 7 11.45 -8.81 5.38
N ALA A 8 11.17 -10.00 4.84
CA ALA A 8 11.02 -11.21 5.66
C ALA A 8 12.28 -11.57 6.47
N GLY A 9 13.47 -11.13 6.02
CA GLY A 9 14.73 -11.29 6.75
C GLY A 9 15.03 -10.18 7.75
N LEU A 10 14.19 -9.15 7.86
CA LEU A 10 14.37 -8.04 8.80
C LEU A 10 13.90 -8.46 10.19
N ASP A 11 14.85 -8.68 11.09
CA ASP A 11 14.55 -8.95 12.51
C ASP A 11 14.67 -7.65 13.32
N LEU A 12 13.52 -7.05 13.63
CA LEU A 12 13.43 -5.84 14.45
C LEU A 12 13.97 -6.05 15.87
N SER A 13 13.92 -7.28 16.39
CA SER A 13 14.38 -7.58 17.75
C SER A 13 15.90 -7.59 17.88
N ARG A 14 16.61 -7.79 16.75
CA ARG A 14 18.08 -7.78 16.68
C ARG A 14 18.68 -6.39 16.52
N GLN A 15 17.85 -5.38 16.29
CA GLN A 15 18.29 -4.00 16.13
C GLN A 15 18.78 -3.43 17.48
N THR A 16 20.04 -3.02 17.53
CA THR A 16 20.71 -2.55 18.76
C THR A 16 20.64 -1.04 18.93
N ASN A 17 20.30 -0.31 17.87
CA ASN A 17 20.23 1.14 17.84
C ASN A 17 19.14 1.72 18.75
N ARG A 18 19.48 2.80 19.47
CA ARG A 18 18.58 3.49 20.41
C ARG A 18 18.76 5.01 20.32
N TRP A 19 17.68 5.75 20.09
CA TRP A 19 17.67 7.21 20.24
C TRP A 19 17.21 7.61 21.64
N ALA A 20 17.77 8.71 22.15
CA ALA A 20 17.33 9.34 23.38
C ALA A 20 16.34 10.46 23.05
N VAL A 21 15.08 10.32 23.49
CA VAL A 21 14.02 11.31 23.27
C VAL A 21 13.28 11.50 24.58
N ALA A 22 13.28 12.72 25.13
CA ALA A 22 12.60 13.06 26.39
C ALA A 22 12.85 12.00 27.50
N ASP A 23 14.13 11.74 27.78
CA ASP A 23 14.62 10.74 28.75
C ASP A 23 14.21 9.27 28.48
N CYS A 24 13.59 8.99 27.34
CA CYS A 24 13.25 7.64 26.90
C CYS A 24 14.26 7.14 25.86
N ARG A 25 14.61 5.85 25.93
CA ARG A 25 15.43 5.16 24.91
C ARG A 25 14.52 4.40 23.95
N ILE A 26 14.41 4.88 22.71
CA ILE A 26 13.52 4.31 21.71
C ILE A 26 14.34 3.49 20.70
N PRO A 27 14.00 2.20 20.48
CA PRO A 27 14.63 1.41 19.42
C PRO A 27 14.28 1.97 18.05
N PHE A 28 15.28 2.02 17.18
CA PHE A 28 15.11 2.40 15.79
C PHE A 28 15.92 1.48 14.89
N LEU A 29 15.61 1.52 13.59
CA LEU A 29 16.27 0.73 12.56
C LEU A 29 17.67 1.30 12.28
N ASP A 30 18.61 0.43 11.95
CA ASP A 30 19.82 0.83 11.22
C ASP A 30 19.47 1.61 9.94
N ASP A 31 20.42 2.39 9.44
CA ASP A 31 20.19 3.31 8.33
C ASP A 31 19.80 2.58 7.03
N GLU A 32 20.50 1.49 6.70
CA GLU A 32 20.18 0.65 5.52
C GLU A 32 18.77 0.05 5.65
N GLU A 33 18.44 -0.51 6.81
CA GLU A 33 17.14 -1.06 7.12
C GLU A 33 16.04 0.00 7.06
N THR A 34 16.32 1.22 7.50
CA THR A 34 15.42 2.37 7.43
C THR A 34 15.10 2.71 5.97
N LEU A 35 16.14 2.83 5.13
CA LEU A 35 15.95 3.13 3.70
C LEU A 35 15.17 2.00 3.00
N LEU A 36 15.55 0.74 3.21
CA LEU A 36 14.84 -0.41 2.66
C LEU A 36 13.39 -0.48 3.14
N HIS A 37 13.14 -0.15 4.41
CA HIS A 37 11.79 -0.05 4.96
C HIS A 37 10.96 1.03 4.27
N LEU A 38 11.51 2.23 4.10
CA LEU A 38 10.82 3.33 3.44
C LEU A 38 10.47 2.97 2.00
N CYS A 39 11.40 2.38 1.25
CA CYS A 39 11.18 1.90 -0.11
C CYS A 39 10.08 0.83 -0.18
N ALA A 40 10.16 -0.20 0.67
CA ALA A 40 9.15 -1.26 0.72
C ALA A 40 7.76 -0.74 1.15
N HIS A 41 7.72 0.14 2.15
CA HIS A 41 6.48 0.73 2.64
C HIS A 41 5.84 1.65 1.60
N GLY A 42 6.63 2.54 1.00
CA GLY A 42 6.21 3.45 -0.06
C GLY A 42 5.69 2.65 -1.26
N ALA A 43 6.44 1.66 -1.73
CA ALA A 43 6.03 0.79 -2.83
C ALA A 43 4.72 0.07 -2.51
N LYS A 44 4.58 -0.54 -1.34
CA LYS A 44 3.32 -1.21 -0.93
C LYS A 44 2.10 -0.31 -1.03
N HIS A 45 2.26 0.96 -0.66
CA HIS A 45 1.19 1.93 -0.67
C HIS A 45 1.15 2.78 -1.96
N ALA A 46 1.97 2.44 -2.96
CA ALA A 46 2.16 3.18 -4.20
C ALA A 46 2.40 4.68 -3.99
N TRP A 47 3.13 5.02 -2.94
CA TRP A 47 3.61 6.38 -2.71
C TRP A 47 2.49 7.43 -2.65
N TYR A 48 1.25 7.04 -2.31
CA TYR A 48 0.07 7.92 -2.40
C TYR A 48 0.15 9.17 -1.52
N ARG A 49 1.01 9.18 -0.50
CA ARG A 49 1.31 10.36 0.33
C ARG A 49 2.63 10.96 -0.08
N MET A 50 2.61 12.27 -0.37
CA MET A 50 3.81 13.04 -0.70
C MET A 50 4.90 12.95 0.39
N LYS A 51 4.50 12.80 1.66
CA LYS A 51 5.45 12.57 2.77
C LYS A 51 6.47 11.47 2.43
N TRP A 52 6.03 10.33 1.93
CA TRP A 52 6.96 9.23 1.65
C TRP A 52 7.92 9.53 0.50
N VAL A 53 7.48 10.29 -0.49
CA VAL A 53 8.33 10.73 -1.60
C VAL A 53 9.39 11.71 -1.11
N PHE A 54 9.01 12.66 -0.24
CA PHE A 54 9.93 13.67 0.28
C PHE A 54 10.83 13.18 1.41
N ASP A 55 10.45 12.13 2.14
CA ASP A 55 11.30 11.53 3.17
C ASP A 55 12.55 10.85 2.54
N LEU A 56 12.45 10.37 1.29
CA LEU A 56 13.53 9.63 0.61
C LEU A 56 14.82 10.45 0.41
N PRO A 57 14.80 11.62 -0.29
CA PRO A 57 16.01 12.40 -0.52
C PRO A 57 16.73 12.75 0.78
N ASN A 58 15.98 13.10 1.83
CA ASN A 58 16.55 13.44 3.13
C ASN A 58 17.35 12.28 3.74
N VAL A 59 16.86 11.04 3.61
CA VAL A 59 17.59 9.86 4.08
C VAL A 59 18.78 9.57 3.16
N LEU A 60 18.57 9.61 1.85
CA LEU A 60 19.59 9.35 0.84
C LEU A 60 20.79 10.30 0.95
N GLU A 61 20.57 11.56 1.31
CA GLU A 61 21.60 12.58 1.47
C GLU A 61 22.19 12.64 2.89
N SER A 62 21.58 11.97 3.86
CA SER A 62 22.03 12.05 5.26
C SER A 62 23.35 11.31 5.53
N LEU A 63 23.75 10.38 4.65
CA LEU A 63 24.88 9.48 4.84
C LEU A 63 25.53 9.15 3.49
N GLU A 64 26.75 8.64 3.56
CA GLU A 64 27.39 7.94 2.45
C GLU A 64 26.97 6.46 2.46
N TRP A 65 26.63 5.93 1.29
CA TRP A 65 26.08 4.57 1.15
C TRP A 65 27.08 3.64 0.46
N ASP A 66 27.31 2.46 1.05
CA ASP A 66 27.86 1.32 0.33
C ASP A 66 26.76 0.70 -0.54
N TRP A 67 26.60 1.25 -1.74
CA TRP A 67 25.54 0.84 -2.66
C TRP A 67 25.54 -0.66 -2.98
N PRO A 68 26.69 -1.30 -3.30
CA PRO A 68 26.74 -2.75 -3.48
C PRO A 68 26.25 -3.54 -2.27
N ALA A 69 26.70 -3.18 -1.06
CA ALA A 69 26.28 -3.87 0.16
C ALA A 69 24.78 -3.68 0.44
N LEU A 70 24.27 -2.46 0.27
CA LEU A 70 22.85 -2.14 0.41
C LEU A 70 21.99 -2.93 -0.59
N ARG A 71 22.40 -3.02 -1.86
CA ARG A 71 21.69 -3.79 -2.89
C ARG A 71 21.67 -5.28 -2.55
N GLU A 72 22.79 -5.82 -2.06
CA GLU A 72 22.87 -7.22 -1.62
C GLU A 72 21.99 -7.47 -0.38
N LYS A 73 21.95 -6.54 0.58
CA LYS A 73 21.00 -6.58 1.70
C LYS A 73 19.55 -6.55 1.21
N ALA A 74 19.23 -5.68 0.24
CA ALA A 74 17.89 -5.61 -0.35
C ALA A 74 17.48 -6.93 -1.02
N ARG A 75 18.40 -7.62 -1.69
CA ARG A 75 18.19 -8.97 -2.26
C ARG A 75 17.90 -10.00 -1.20
N ARG A 76 18.72 -10.04 -0.14
CA ARG A 76 18.50 -10.94 1.01
C ARG A 76 17.13 -10.71 1.67
N TYR A 77 16.67 -9.46 1.71
CA TYR A 77 15.35 -9.08 2.22
C TYR A 77 14.24 -9.15 1.18
N ARG A 78 14.54 -9.58 -0.06
CA ARG A 78 13.60 -9.68 -1.17
C ARG A 78 12.84 -8.37 -1.42
N CYS A 79 13.53 -7.24 -1.31
CA CYS A 79 13.00 -5.90 -1.51
C CYS A 79 13.83 -5.04 -2.49
N GLU A 80 14.66 -5.68 -3.33
CA GLU A 80 15.50 -4.99 -4.31
C GLU A 80 14.65 -4.17 -5.30
N ARG A 81 13.53 -4.70 -5.77
CA ARG A 81 12.66 -4.01 -6.74
C ARG A 81 12.02 -2.77 -6.13
N GLU A 82 11.66 -2.83 -4.85
CA GLU A 82 11.14 -1.70 -4.08
C GLU A 82 12.22 -0.65 -3.84
N LEU A 83 13.46 -1.06 -3.55
CA LEU A 83 14.61 -0.15 -3.47
C LEU A 83 14.80 0.59 -4.79
N LEU A 84 14.90 -0.14 -5.91
CA LEU A 84 15.11 0.46 -7.24
C LEU A 84 13.96 1.41 -7.62
N LEU A 85 12.71 1.06 -7.29
CA LEU A 85 11.58 1.96 -7.48
C LEU A 85 11.71 3.23 -6.62
N GLY A 86 12.10 3.10 -5.35
CA GLY A 86 12.29 4.25 -4.46
C GLY A 86 13.34 5.22 -5.00
N LEU A 87 14.48 4.69 -5.45
CA LEU A 87 15.56 5.48 -6.05
C LEU A 87 15.11 6.17 -7.36
N ALA A 88 14.39 5.45 -8.22
CA ALA A 88 13.82 6.04 -9.45
C ALA A 88 12.81 7.16 -9.14
N ILE A 89 12.03 7.03 -8.07
CA ILE A 89 11.09 8.07 -7.62
C ILE A 89 11.84 9.28 -7.07
N ALA A 90 12.89 9.06 -6.27
CA ALA A 90 13.72 10.15 -5.75
C ALA A 90 14.34 10.97 -6.89
N GLU A 91 14.86 10.29 -7.91
CA GLU A 91 15.37 10.94 -9.13
C GLU A 91 14.27 11.74 -9.83
N GLN A 92 13.13 11.11 -10.18
CA GLN A 92 12.13 11.75 -11.03
C GLN A 92 11.30 12.83 -10.33
N LEU A 93 11.00 12.68 -9.04
CA LEU A 93 10.08 13.59 -8.33
C LEU A 93 10.79 14.59 -7.41
N SER A 94 12.03 14.31 -7.02
CA SER A 94 12.79 15.17 -6.11
C SER A 94 14.08 15.71 -6.73
N ASN A 95 14.36 15.37 -7.98
CA ASN A 95 15.59 15.75 -8.68
C ASN A 95 16.86 15.34 -7.92
N TRP A 96 16.78 14.25 -7.16
CA TRP A 96 17.92 13.69 -6.44
C TRP A 96 18.96 13.19 -7.44
N ALA A 97 20.22 13.59 -7.26
CA ALA A 97 21.31 13.24 -8.14
C ALA A 97 21.75 11.78 -7.89
N VAL A 98 21.49 10.91 -8.86
CA VAL A 98 21.79 9.49 -8.68
C VAL A 98 23.29 9.21 -8.82
N PRO A 99 23.90 8.51 -7.85
CA PRO A 99 25.30 8.10 -7.92
C PRO A 99 25.61 7.23 -9.14
N ALA A 100 26.81 7.38 -9.68
CA ALA A 100 27.27 6.62 -10.86
C ALA A 100 27.18 5.10 -10.65
N THR A 101 27.41 4.62 -9.42
CA THR A 101 27.31 3.19 -9.06
C THR A 101 25.88 2.64 -9.20
N VAL A 102 24.86 3.48 -8.95
CA VAL A 102 23.44 3.10 -8.97
C VAL A 102 22.85 3.20 -10.37
N ARG A 103 23.37 4.12 -11.19
CA ARG A 103 22.84 4.43 -12.53
C ARG A 103 22.59 3.20 -13.41
N PRO A 104 23.54 2.25 -13.57
CA PRO A 104 23.32 1.06 -14.38
C PRO A 104 22.15 0.20 -13.89
N TRP A 105 21.87 0.19 -12.58
CA TRP A 105 20.79 -0.59 -12.01
C TRP A 105 19.43 0.04 -12.31
N LEU A 106 19.35 1.37 -12.34
CA LEU A 106 18.14 2.08 -12.74
C LEU A 106 17.89 2.00 -14.24
N ASP A 107 18.97 1.96 -15.05
CA ASP A 107 18.86 1.77 -16.49
C ASP A 107 18.40 0.34 -16.84
N GLU A 108 18.89 -0.67 -16.11
CA GLU A 108 18.44 -2.07 -16.23
C GLU A 108 17.04 -2.28 -15.66
N PHE A 109 16.73 -1.57 -14.57
CA PHE A 109 15.40 -1.58 -13.97
C PHE A 109 14.45 -0.87 -14.93
N ASP A 110 13.83 -1.66 -15.81
CA ASP A 110 12.66 -1.24 -16.57
C ASP A 110 11.59 -0.86 -15.56
N ALA A 111 11.59 0.42 -15.19
CA ALA A 111 10.58 1.11 -14.43
C ALA A 111 9.58 1.62 -15.48
N PRO A 112 8.75 0.75 -16.11
CA PRO A 112 7.88 1.23 -17.15
C PRO A 112 7.09 2.39 -16.57
N GLY A 113 6.84 3.41 -17.39
CA GLY A 113 5.95 4.52 -17.04
C GLY A 113 4.58 4.06 -16.49
N LYS A 114 4.26 2.77 -16.57
CA LYS A 114 3.16 2.09 -15.86
C LYS A 114 3.27 2.14 -14.33
N HIS A 115 4.46 2.06 -13.70
CA HIS A 115 4.61 2.27 -12.25
C HIS A 115 4.32 3.73 -11.90
N PHE A 116 4.97 4.65 -12.61
CA PHE A 116 4.80 6.09 -12.40
C PHE A 116 3.37 6.56 -12.69
N GLY A 117 2.74 6.08 -13.75
CA GLY A 117 1.34 6.40 -14.07
C GLY A 117 0.37 5.87 -13.02
N PHE A 118 0.66 4.71 -12.42
CA PHE A 118 -0.14 4.18 -11.31
C PHE A 118 0.08 4.98 -10.01
N ILE A 119 1.32 5.34 -9.70
CA ILE A 119 1.69 6.18 -8.55
C ILE A 119 1.08 7.58 -8.68
N ALA A 120 1.16 8.20 -9.86
CA ALA A 120 0.55 9.50 -10.13
C ALA A 120 -0.98 9.47 -9.92
N GLN A 121 -1.65 8.38 -10.34
CA GLN A 121 -3.07 8.17 -10.02
C GLN A 121 -3.32 8.01 -8.52
N ALA A 122 -2.43 7.32 -7.80
CA ALA A 122 -2.52 7.14 -6.35
C ALA A 122 -2.42 8.47 -5.59
N ILE A 123 -1.45 9.30 -5.99
CA ILE A 123 -1.19 10.62 -5.38
C ILE A 123 -2.32 11.60 -5.66
N THR A 124 -2.82 11.64 -6.91
CA THR A 124 -3.85 12.62 -7.33
C THR A 124 -5.27 12.23 -6.95
N ARG A 125 -5.55 10.94 -6.73
CA ARG A 125 -6.91 10.43 -6.41
C ARG A 125 -6.87 9.39 -5.27
N PRO A 126 -6.43 9.79 -4.06
CA PRO A 126 -6.24 8.85 -2.96
C PRO A 126 -7.55 8.23 -2.44
N ASP A 127 -8.68 8.91 -2.59
CA ASP A 127 -10.02 8.47 -2.18
C ASP A 127 -10.51 7.21 -2.91
N ARG A 128 -10.06 6.99 -4.15
CA ARG A 128 -10.49 5.87 -5.01
C ARG A 128 -9.58 4.63 -4.93
N TRP A 129 -8.44 4.77 -4.28
CA TRP A 129 -7.29 3.87 -4.40
C TRP A 129 -7.42 2.54 -3.64
N MET A 130 -8.23 2.48 -2.59
CA MET A 130 -8.46 1.24 -1.81
C MET A 130 -9.94 0.88 -1.64
N ASN A 131 -10.85 1.73 -2.09
CA ASN A 131 -12.27 1.66 -1.71
C ASN A 131 -13.16 1.05 -2.81
N THR A 132 -12.60 0.68 -3.97
CA THR A 132 -13.36 0.09 -5.09
C THR A 132 -12.79 -1.27 -5.52
N PRO A 133 -13.63 -2.21 -5.99
CA PRO A 133 -13.14 -3.49 -6.53
C PRO A 133 -12.13 -3.32 -7.67
N ALA A 134 -12.37 -2.36 -8.57
CA ALA A 134 -11.45 -2.04 -9.65
C ALA A 134 -10.11 -1.48 -9.13
N GLY A 135 -10.13 -0.66 -8.07
CA GLY A 135 -8.92 -0.17 -7.40
C GLY A 135 -8.11 -1.29 -6.77
N ILE A 136 -8.77 -2.23 -6.10
CA ILE A 136 -8.14 -3.42 -5.51
C ILE A 136 -7.45 -4.27 -6.59
N PHE A 137 -8.11 -4.49 -7.73
CA PHE A 137 -7.52 -5.24 -8.84
C PHE A 137 -6.28 -4.54 -9.42
N LYS A 138 -6.37 -3.23 -9.66
CA LYS A 138 -5.22 -2.45 -10.14
C LYS A 138 -4.05 -2.49 -9.16
N ARG A 139 -4.33 -2.39 -7.85
CA ARG A 139 -3.34 -2.53 -6.77
C ARG A 139 -2.70 -3.90 -6.80
N ASN A 140 -3.47 -4.99 -6.87
CA ASN A 140 -2.92 -6.34 -6.90
C ASN A 140 -2.03 -6.54 -8.13
N ARG A 141 -2.45 -6.03 -9.30
CA ARG A 141 -1.60 -6.06 -10.52
C ARG A 141 -0.31 -5.25 -10.36
N TYR A 142 -0.34 -4.15 -9.63
CA TYR A 142 0.87 -3.39 -9.30
C TYR A 142 1.75 -4.13 -8.30
N MET A 143 1.16 -4.68 -7.22
CA MET A 143 1.87 -5.47 -6.20
C MET A 143 2.53 -6.72 -6.79
N ALA A 144 1.89 -7.38 -7.75
CA ALA A 144 2.43 -8.53 -8.45
C ALA A 144 3.72 -8.23 -9.23
N ARG A 145 4.05 -6.96 -9.48
CA ARG A 145 5.32 -6.56 -10.12
C ARG A 145 6.50 -6.47 -9.17
N PHE A 146 6.27 -6.55 -7.85
CA PHE A 146 7.31 -6.59 -6.84
C PHE A 146 7.51 -7.98 -6.26
N ASN A 147 6.64 -8.94 -6.61
CA ASN A 147 6.60 -10.23 -5.95
C ASN A 147 6.46 -11.35 -6.96
N ASP A 148 7.57 -12.06 -7.19
CA ASP A 148 7.69 -13.06 -8.25
C ASP A 148 7.44 -14.50 -7.73
N GLY A 149 6.98 -14.66 -6.48
CA GLY A 149 6.92 -15.96 -5.80
C GLY A 149 5.53 -16.41 -5.31
N LEU A 150 5.46 -17.65 -4.82
CA LEU A 150 4.28 -18.29 -4.19
C LEU A 150 3.77 -17.52 -2.95
N ASP A 151 4.63 -16.74 -2.31
CA ASP A 151 4.26 -15.91 -1.15
C ASP A 151 3.24 -14.81 -1.49
N CYS A 152 3.23 -14.36 -2.74
CA CYS A 152 2.22 -13.44 -3.26
C CYS A 152 0.82 -14.08 -3.19
N TRP A 153 0.73 -15.35 -3.59
CA TRP A 153 -0.51 -16.11 -3.51
C TRP A 153 -0.93 -16.36 -2.06
N ALA A 154 -0.01 -16.75 -1.18
CA ALA A 154 -0.31 -16.93 0.23
C ALA A 154 -0.80 -15.64 0.89
N TYR A 155 -0.19 -14.49 0.58
CA TYR A 155 -0.67 -13.18 1.05
C TYR A 155 -2.06 -12.84 0.55
N HIS A 156 -2.29 -13.02 -0.75
CA HIS A 156 -3.57 -12.73 -1.36
C HIS A 156 -4.67 -13.67 -0.85
N LEU A 157 -4.34 -14.95 -0.62
CA LEU A 157 -5.23 -15.88 0.06
C LEU A 157 -5.53 -15.39 1.46
N ALA A 158 -4.53 -15.13 2.30
CA ALA A 158 -4.73 -14.69 3.67
C ALA A 158 -5.54 -13.38 3.77
N THR A 159 -5.24 -12.38 2.93
CA THR A 159 -5.97 -11.11 2.95
C THR A 159 -7.43 -11.22 2.52
N VAL A 160 -7.76 -12.16 1.64
CA VAL A 160 -9.15 -12.47 1.27
C VAL A 160 -9.81 -13.39 2.30
N ALA A 161 -9.03 -14.28 2.89
CA ALA A 161 -9.49 -15.38 3.72
C ALA A 161 -9.52 -15.08 5.22
N THR A 162 -9.07 -13.90 5.66
CA THR A 162 -9.20 -13.44 7.04
C THR A 162 -9.60 -11.97 7.07
N HIS A 163 -10.86 -11.67 6.75
CA HIS A 163 -11.39 -10.32 6.92
C HIS A 163 -11.86 -10.16 8.37
N ARG A 164 -11.56 -9.03 9.04
CA ARG A 164 -12.04 -8.72 10.41
C ARG A 164 -13.55 -8.96 10.62
N ARG A 165 -14.35 -8.83 9.56
CA ARG A 165 -15.80 -9.03 9.56
C ARG A 165 -16.20 -10.50 9.73
N ASP A 166 -15.36 -11.44 9.30
CA ASP A 166 -15.61 -12.87 9.48
C ASP A 166 -15.50 -13.25 10.95
N TRP A 167 -14.59 -12.61 11.69
CA TRP A 167 -14.45 -12.76 13.14
C TRP A 167 -15.63 -12.16 13.91
N GLU A 168 -16.19 -11.06 13.41
CA GLU A 168 -17.40 -10.44 13.98
C GLU A 168 -18.66 -11.29 13.70
N ALA A 169 -18.75 -11.92 12.52
CA ALA A 169 -19.92 -12.70 12.11
C ALA A 169 -19.95 -14.12 12.66
N LEU A 170 -18.79 -14.75 12.84
CA LEU A 170 -18.67 -16.13 13.27
C LEU A 170 -17.44 -16.29 14.18
N PRO A 171 -17.50 -15.93 15.47
CA PRO A 171 -16.37 -16.09 16.39
C PRO A 171 -16.11 -17.58 16.65
N LEU A 172 -15.04 -18.10 16.06
CA LEU A 172 -14.59 -19.48 16.26
C LEU A 172 -13.51 -19.53 17.35
N PRO A 173 -13.47 -20.60 18.18
CA PRO A 173 -12.34 -20.86 19.06
C PRO A 173 -11.02 -20.97 18.29
N ASP A 174 -9.89 -20.59 18.90
CA ASP A 174 -8.57 -20.55 18.23
C ASP A 174 -8.16 -21.86 17.54
N VAL A 175 -8.59 -23.01 18.07
CA VAL A 175 -8.33 -24.35 17.48
C VAL A 175 -8.97 -24.50 16.09
N LEU A 176 -10.08 -23.81 15.84
CA LEU A 176 -10.81 -23.83 14.58
C LEU A 176 -10.40 -22.70 13.64
N PHE A 177 -9.32 -21.96 13.96
CA PHE A 177 -8.80 -20.90 13.11
C PHE A 177 -8.58 -21.30 11.65
N PRO A 178 -8.06 -22.51 11.31
CA PRO A 178 -7.90 -22.93 9.93
C PRO A 178 -9.21 -22.95 9.12
N LEU A 179 -10.36 -23.10 9.78
CA LEU A 179 -11.67 -23.17 9.12
C LEU A 179 -12.07 -21.82 8.50
N TYR A 180 -11.57 -20.70 9.02
CA TYR A 180 -11.81 -19.39 8.40
C TYR A 180 -11.28 -19.33 6.97
N PHE A 181 -10.17 -20.01 6.67
CA PHE A 181 -9.61 -19.99 5.32
C PHE A 181 -10.56 -20.61 4.28
N LEU A 182 -11.37 -21.58 4.71
CA LEU A 182 -12.38 -22.22 3.86
C LEU A 182 -13.69 -21.41 3.82
N LEU A 183 -14.08 -20.81 4.95
CA LEU A 183 -15.37 -20.12 5.09
C LEU A 183 -15.35 -18.69 4.53
N SER A 184 -14.24 -17.97 4.63
CA SER A 184 -14.15 -16.55 4.27
C SER A 184 -14.51 -16.21 2.81
N PRO A 185 -14.21 -17.03 1.78
CA PRO A 185 -14.73 -16.80 0.44
C PRO A 185 -16.27 -16.80 0.39
N PHE A 186 -16.92 -17.66 1.17
CA PHE A 186 -18.38 -17.79 1.22
C PHE A 186 -19.03 -16.68 2.05
N THR A 187 -18.45 -16.31 3.19
CA THR A 187 -18.98 -15.22 4.02
C THR A 187 -18.87 -13.87 3.31
N ASN A 188 -17.75 -13.63 2.63
CA ASN A 188 -17.51 -12.38 1.90
C ASN A 188 -18.45 -12.27 0.68
N THR A 189 -18.67 -13.35 -0.07
CA THR A 189 -19.61 -13.37 -1.22
C THR A 189 -21.06 -13.21 -0.77
N TRP A 190 -21.48 -13.89 0.31
CA TRP A 190 -22.81 -13.72 0.90
C TRP A 190 -23.09 -12.28 1.33
N GLN A 191 -22.12 -11.62 1.96
CA GLN A 191 -22.25 -10.23 2.40
C GLN A 191 -22.24 -9.24 1.23
N LEU A 192 -21.44 -9.51 0.19
CA LEU A 192 -21.48 -8.72 -1.05
C LEU A 192 -22.88 -8.81 -1.69
N ALA A 193 -23.45 -10.01 -1.76
CA ALA A 193 -24.81 -10.23 -2.26
C ALA A 193 -25.86 -9.51 -1.41
N ARG A 194 -25.80 -9.58 -0.08
CA ARG A 194 -26.69 -8.81 0.82
C ARG A 194 -26.60 -7.31 0.59
N ARG A 195 -25.41 -6.77 0.35
CA ARG A 195 -25.20 -5.33 0.04
C ARG A 195 -25.78 -4.93 -1.31
N PHE A 196 -25.66 -5.77 -2.33
CA PHE A 196 -26.31 -5.53 -3.62
C PHE A 196 -27.84 -5.54 -3.47
N VAL A 197 -28.40 -6.51 -2.75
CA VAL A 197 -29.85 -6.61 -2.52
C VAL A 197 -30.38 -5.43 -1.70
N THR A 198 -29.70 -5.04 -0.63
CA THR A 198 -30.10 -3.88 0.21
C THR A 198 -29.87 -2.54 -0.49
N GLY A 199 -28.82 -2.41 -1.31
CA GLY A 199 -28.58 -1.22 -2.14
C GLY A 199 -29.61 -1.04 -3.26
N LEU A 200 -30.08 -2.15 -3.86
CA LEU A 200 -31.18 -2.14 -4.83
C LEU A 200 -32.52 -1.77 -4.15
N ALA A 201 -32.77 -2.28 -2.93
CA ALA A 201 -33.96 -1.92 -2.16
C ALA A 201 -33.95 -0.45 -1.71
N GLY A 202 -32.78 0.12 -1.37
CA GLY A 202 -32.65 1.53 -1.02
C GLY A 202 -32.85 2.49 -2.19
N ASN A 203 -32.37 2.14 -3.39
CA ASN A 203 -32.59 2.94 -4.60
C ASN A 203 -34.01 2.83 -5.17
N ALA A 204 -34.72 1.73 -4.91
CA ALA A 204 -36.13 1.58 -5.30
C ALA A 204 -37.10 2.40 -4.42
N GLY A 205 -36.68 2.79 -3.20
CA GLY A 205 -37.48 3.62 -2.30
C GLY A 205 -37.36 5.13 -2.53
N ALA A 206 -36.32 5.59 -3.24
CA ALA A 206 -36.07 7.01 -3.49
C ALA A 206 -36.72 7.56 -4.77
N SER A 207 -37.33 6.71 -5.59
CA SER A 207 -37.98 7.08 -6.86
C SER A 207 -39.50 7.26 -6.76
N GLY A 208 -40.07 7.20 -5.55
CA GLY A 208 -41.49 7.46 -5.31
C GLY A 208 -41.71 8.66 -4.39
N LEU A 209 -42.43 9.67 -4.89
CA LEU A 209 -43.01 10.83 -4.20
C LEU A 209 -42.15 12.10 -4.10
N ALA A 210 -42.40 13.04 -5.01
CA ALA A 210 -42.51 14.46 -4.68
C ALA A 210 -43.67 15.06 -5.49
N PRO A 211 -44.79 15.50 -4.86
CA PRO A 211 -45.81 16.28 -5.55
C PRO A 211 -45.37 17.75 -5.66
N ALA A 212 -45.88 18.38 -6.71
CA ALA A 212 -45.55 19.74 -7.14
C ALA A 212 -45.92 20.81 -6.11
N GLU A 213 -44.97 21.71 -5.81
CA GLU A 213 -45.27 23.03 -5.25
C GLU A 213 -44.88 24.13 -6.25
N ARG A 214 -45.90 24.91 -6.64
CA ARG A 214 -45.77 26.16 -7.40
C ARG A 214 -45.08 27.19 -6.52
N GLN A 215 -43.95 27.74 -6.96
CA GLN A 215 -43.45 29.01 -6.45
C GLN A 215 -43.74 30.12 -7.46
N SER A 216 -44.74 30.93 -7.12
CA SER A 216 -44.89 32.30 -7.59
C SER A 216 -43.79 33.16 -6.94
N ALA A 217 -42.90 33.74 -7.75
CA ALA A 217 -41.99 34.79 -7.31
C ALA A 217 -42.19 36.01 -8.21
N GLY A 218 -42.88 37.01 -7.66
CA GLY A 218 -42.85 38.37 -8.20
C GLY A 218 -41.52 39.03 -7.85
N VAL A 219 -41.00 39.78 -8.81
CA VAL A 219 -39.89 40.72 -8.65
C VAL A 219 -40.46 42.12 -8.85
N PRO A 220 -40.10 43.10 -8.01
CA PRO A 220 -39.88 44.44 -8.52
C PRO A 220 -38.42 44.85 -8.27
N GLU A 221 -37.80 45.35 -9.34
CA GLU A 221 -36.49 45.98 -9.33
C GLU A 221 -36.48 47.25 -8.47
N ARG A 222 -35.45 47.40 -7.64
CA ARG A 222 -34.50 48.53 -7.65
C ARG A 222 -33.31 48.25 -6.73
#